data_AF-A0A963NME1-F1
#
_entry.id   AF-A0A963NME1-F1
#
_cell.length_a   1.000
_cell.length_b   1.000
_cell.length_c   1.000
_cell.angle_alpha   90.00
_cell.angle_beta   90.00
_cell.angle_gamma   90.00
#
_symmetry.space_group_name_H-M   'P 1'
#
loop_
_entity.id
_entity.type
_entity.pdbx_description
1 polymer ?
#
loop_
_entity_poly.entity_id
_entity_poly.type
_entity_poly.pdbx_seq_one_letter_code
_entity_poly.pdbx_strand_id
1 'polypeptide(L)'
;FPWLRIRHPFSHYHEHAQVSAASLEALHSVRPIAPDSVGLWRDNLPRVKAQQQLHGSLSPDLVAASYEPDDRWEACLADVVPDPAPSRYPESVGPLRRTLLRLDARRKLWLYLRARRAAAGAQAATPR
;
A
#
# COMPACT_ATOMS: atom_id res chain seq x y z
N PHE A 1 14.41 18.93 -23.42
CA PHE A 1 13.97 20.02 -22.54
C PHE A 1 15.14 20.97 -22.25
N PRO A 2 15.39 21.97 -23.10
CA PRO A 2 16.58 22.83 -23.00
C PRO A 2 16.59 23.74 -21.76
N TRP A 3 15.46 23.90 -21.08
CA TRP A 3 15.28 24.77 -19.92
C TRP A 3 15.42 24.06 -18.56
N LEU A 4 15.54 22.73 -18.55
CA LEU A 4 15.69 21.94 -17.32
C LEU A 4 17.18 21.66 -17.09
N ARG A 5 17.73 22.17 -15.98
CA ARG A 5 19.11 21.88 -15.54
C ARG A 5 19.06 20.84 -14.41
N ILE A 6 19.81 19.76 -14.57
CA ILE A 6 20.00 18.75 -13.52
C ILE A 6 20.74 19.42 -12.36
N ARG A 7 20.16 19.38 -11.15
CA ARG A 7 20.80 19.89 -9.94
C ARG A 7 21.60 18.81 -9.22
N HIS A 8 21.00 17.64 -9.05
CA HIS A 8 21.60 16.48 -8.37
C HIS A 8 21.16 15.19 -9.09
N PRO A 9 21.96 14.11 -9.02
CA PRO A 9 21.53 12.78 -9.41
C PRO A 9 20.31 12.33 -8.61
N PHE A 10 19.39 11.59 -9.24
CA PHE A 10 18.21 11.06 -8.53
C PHE A 10 18.58 10.09 -7.39
N SER A 11 19.72 9.40 -7.50
CA SER A 11 20.25 8.54 -6.42
C SER A 11 20.49 9.28 -5.09
N HIS A 12 20.74 10.59 -5.15
CA HIS A 12 20.95 11.44 -3.96
C HIS A 12 19.69 12.22 -3.58
N TYR A 13 18.52 11.85 -4.11
CA TYR A 13 17.26 12.55 -3.83
C TYR A 13 16.99 12.67 -2.32
N HIS A 14 17.23 11.59 -1.57
CA HIS A 14 17.00 11.54 -0.12
C HIS A 14 17.86 12.53 0.69
N GLU A 15 18.99 13.00 0.15
CA GLU A 15 19.88 13.98 0.79
C GLU A 15 19.39 15.42 0.57
N HIS A 16 18.72 15.67 -0.56
CA HIS A 16 18.36 17.01 -1.01
C HIS A 16 16.85 17.29 -1.01
N ALA A 17 16.03 16.28 -0.74
CA ALA A 17 14.58 16.40 -0.69
C ALA A 17 14.17 17.32 0.47
N GLN A 18 13.59 18.47 0.14
CA GLN A 18 12.98 19.37 1.11
C GLN A 18 11.47 19.12 1.13
N VAL A 19 10.95 18.80 2.31
CA VAL A 19 9.53 18.51 2.53
C VAL A 19 8.84 19.79 3.00
N SER A 20 7.67 20.11 2.44
CA SER A 20 6.91 21.29 2.89
C SER A 20 6.41 21.10 4.33
N ALA A 21 6.20 22.20 5.06
CA ALA A 21 5.65 22.14 6.42
C ALA A 21 4.30 21.42 6.47
N ALA A 22 3.42 21.67 5.49
CA ALA A 22 2.13 20.98 5.37
C ALA A 22 2.29 19.46 5.14
N SER A 23 3.30 19.06 4.38
CA SER A 23 3.60 17.64 4.16
C SER A 23 4.15 16.97 5.42
N LEU A 24 4.97 17.67 6.21
CA LEU A 24 5.46 17.17 7.50
C LEU A 24 4.33 16.97 8.51
N GLU A 25 3.40 17.93 8.59
CA GLU A 25 2.22 17.85 9.45
C GLU A 25 1.33 16.66 9.06
N ALA A 26 1.03 16.51 7.76
CA ALA A 26 0.20 15.43 7.26
C ALA A 26 0.81 14.03 7.45
N LEU A 27 2.13 13.91 7.34
CA LEU A 27 2.85 12.64 7.46
C LEU A 27 3.30 12.33 8.89
N HIS A 28 3.14 13.27 9.83
CA HIS A 28 3.62 13.23 11.21
C HIS A 28 5.14 12.99 11.39
N SER A 29 5.93 12.99 10.30
CA SER A 29 7.41 13.02 10.22
C SER A 29 7.88 12.49 8.86
N VAL A 30 9.17 12.64 8.56
CA VAL A 30 9.83 11.88 7.49
C VAL A 30 10.31 10.56 8.09
N ARG A 31 9.76 9.43 7.66
CA ARG A 31 10.29 8.12 8.07
C ARG A 31 11.64 7.89 7.39
N PRO A 32 12.69 7.53 8.14
CA PRO A 32 13.94 7.11 7.52
C PRO A 32 13.71 5.88 6.66
N ILE A 33 14.44 5.78 5.54
CA ILE A 33 14.49 4.56 4.75
C ILE A 33 15.33 3.56 5.56
N ALA A 34 14.66 2.66 6.28
CA ALA A 34 15.29 1.61 7.05
C ALA A 34 15.06 0.26 6.33
N PRO A 35 16.13 -0.48 5.98
CA PRO A 35 16.00 -1.81 5.37
C PRO A 35 15.60 -2.89 6.37
N ASP A 36 15.39 -2.55 7.64
CA ASP A 36 15.09 -3.47 8.75
C ASP A 36 13.90 -4.39 8.48
N SER A 37 12.96 -3.96 7.62
CA SER A 37 11.80 -4.76 7.25
C SER A 37 12.04 -5.77 6.13
N VAL A 38 13.16 -5.67 5.42
CA VAL A 38 13.48 -6.54 4.29
C VAL A 38 13.75 -7.95 4.82
N GLY A 39 12.88 -8.89 4.47
CA GLY A 39 13.03 -10.29 4.84
C GLY A 39 12.31 -10.73 6.11
N LEU A 40 11.64 -9.84 6.86
CA LEU A 40 10.80 -10.18 8.04
C LEU A 40 9.72 -11.22 7.73
N TRP A 41 9.34 -11.39 6.46
CA TRP A 41 8.41 -12.43 6.05
C TRP A 41 8.92 -13.85 6.36
N ARG A 42 10.25 -14.04 6.44
CA ARG A 42 10.89 -15.31 6.83
C ARG A 42 10.63 -15.70 8.28
N ASP A 43 10.23 -14.76 9.12
CA ASP A 43 9.80 -15.07 10.49
C ASP A 43 8.38 -15.64 10.54
N ASN A 44 7.68 -15.64 9.39
CA ASN A 44 6.27 -16.01 9.27
C ASN A 44 6.05 -17.13 8.22
N LEU A 45 7.04 -18.00 7.98
CA LEU A 45 6.92 -19.11 7.02
C LEU A 45 5.69 -20.02 7.24
N PRO A 46 5.29 -20.37 8.48
CA PRO A 46 4.08 -21.17 8.71
C PRO A 46 2.84 -20.53 8.09
N ARG A 47 2.74 -19.20 8.18
CA ARG A 47 1.64 -18.44 7.60
C ARG A 47 1.72 -18.41 6.08
N VAL A 48 2.91 -18.19 5.52
CA VAL A 48 3.12 -18.19 4.06
C VAL A 48 2.73 -19.55 3.46
N LYS A 49 3.14 -20.65 4.09
CA LYS A 49 2.79 -22.01 3.64
C LYS A 49 1.28 -22.24 3.68
N ALA A 50 0.61 -21.85 4.77
CA ALA A 50 -0.85 -21.97 4.87
C ALA A 50 -1.58 -21.17 3.78
N GLN A 51 -1.10 -19.98 3.46
CA GLN A 51 -1.66 -19.16 2.38
C GLN A 51 -1.44 -19.79 1.00
N GLN A 52 -0.26 -20.37 0.73
CA GLN A 52 -0.01 -21.09 -0.51
C GLN A 52 -0.92 -22.32 -0.67
N GLN A 53 -1.22 -23.03 0.42
CA GLN A 53 -2.17 -24.14 0.38
C GLN A 53 -3.60 -23.70 0.03
N LEU A 54 -4.00 -22.50 0.44
CA LEU A 54 -5.33 -21.95 0.18
C LEU A 54 -5.47 -21.32 -1.21
N HIS A 55 -4.42 -20.65 -1.69
CA HIS A 55 -4.50 -19.77 -2.87
C HIS A 55 -3.60 -20.21 -4.03
N GLY A 56 -2.74 -21.21 -3.83
CA GLY A 56 -1.71 -21.61 -4.78
C GLY A 56 -0.38 -20.90 -4.53
N SER A 57 0.62 -21.26 -5.34
CA SER A 57 1.97 -20.71 -5.26
C SER A 57 1.99 -19.21 -5.57
N LEU A 58 2.85 -18.47 -4.85
CA LEU A 58 3.15 -17.05 -5.10
C LEU A 58 4.26 -16.86 -6.14
N SER A 59 4.99 -17.92 -6.50
CA SER A 59 6.14 -17.85 -7.40
C SER A 59 5.84 -17.22 -8.76
N PRO A 60 4.70 -17.50 -9.43
CA PRO A 60 4.39 -16.85 -10.71
C PRO A 60 4.36 -15.32 -10.60
N ASP A 61 3.76 -14.80 -9.53
CA ASP A 61 3.63 -13.35 -9.30
C ASP A 61 4.98 -12.73 -8.91
N LEU A 62 5.78 -13.42 -8.08
CA LEU A 62 7.10 -12.96 -7.66
C LEU A 62 8.09 -12.90 -8.84
N VAL A 63 8.05 -13.90 -9.72
CA VAL A 63 8.88 -13.95 -10.93
C VAL A 63 8.42 -12.88 -11.93
N ALA A 64 7.11 -12.73 -12.16
CA ALA A 64 6.58 -11.70 -13.05
C ALA A 64 6.95 -10.28 -12.59
N ALA A 65 7.00 -10.05 -11.27
CA ALA A 65 7.40 -8.78 -10.67
C ALA A 65 8.92 -8.61 -10.53
N SER A 66 9.73 -9.59 -10.96
CA SER A 66 11.20 -9.58 -10.82
C SER A 66 11.69 -9.48 -9.38
N TYR A 67 10.91 -9.95 -8.40
CA TYR A 67 11.34 -10.07 -7.00
C TYR A 67 12.17 -11.33 -6.79
N GLU A 68 11.82 -12.42 -7.48
CA GLU A 68 12.56 -13.69 -7.45
C GLU A 68 12.87 -14.14 -8.89
N PRO A 69 14.02 -14.79 -9.13
CA PRO A 69 14.38 -15.26 -10.46
C PRO A 69 13.62 -16.53 -10.86
N ASP A 70 13.25 -17.37 -9.89
CA ASP A 70 12.58 -18.66 -10.06
C ASP A 70 11.82 -19.06 -8.79
N ASP A 71 11.30 -20.29 -8.74
CA ASP A 71 10.52 -20.85 -7.63
C ASP A 71 11.40 -21.46 -6.51
N ARG A 72 12.73 -21.39 -6.61
CA ARG A 72 13.63 -22.05 -5.64
C ARG A 72 13.49 -21.54 -4.22
N TRP A 73 13.00 -20.32 -4.04
CA TRP A 73 12.74 -19.77 -2.72
C TRP A 73 11.72 -20.64 -1.94
N GLU A 74 10.81 -21.34 -2.63
CA GLU A 74 9.83 -22.24 -2.01
C GLU A 74 10.48 -23.41 -1.26
N ALA A 75 11.75 -23.70 -1.52
CA ALA A 75 12.51 -24.69 -0.76
C ALA A 75 12.49 -24.40 0.76
N CYS A 76 12.41 -23.13 1.17
CA CYS A 76 12.30 -22.78 2.59
C CYS A 76 10.96 -23.17 3.24
N LEU A 77 9.95 -23.55 2.43
CA LEU A 77 8.62 -23.96 2.90
C LEU A 77 8.46 -25.48 2.97
N ALA A 78 9.39 -26.28 2.41
CA ALA A 78 9.26 -27.73 2.27
C ALA A 78 8.88 -28.43 3.60
N ASP A 79 9.66 -28.18 4.65
CA ASP A 79 9.52 -28.83 5.96
C ASP A 79 8.74 -27.99 7.01
N VAL A 80 8.21 -26.84 6.60
CA VAL A 80 7.48 -25.94 7.52
C VAL A 80 6.08 -26.50 7.81
N VAL A 81 5.62 -26.47 9.06
CA VAL A 81 4.23 -26.83 9.39
C VAL A 81 3.34 -25.60 9.11
N PRO A 82 2.24 -25.73 8.33
CA PRO A 82 1.37 -24.60 8.03
C PRO A 82 0.59 -24.15 9.27
N ASP A 83 0.41 -22.83 9.43
CA ASP A 83 -0.48 -22.23 10.43
C ASP A 83 -1.84 -21.87 9.81
N PRO A 84 -2.90 -22.66 10.06
CA PRO A 84 -4.23 -22.41 9.49
C PRO A 84 -5.06 -21.39 10.27
N ALA A 85 -4.48 -20.69 11.27
CA ALA A 85 -5.22 -19.73 12.07
C ALA A 85 -5.90 -18.67 11.18
N PRO A 86 -7.16 -18.29 11.46
CA PRO A 86 -7.85 -17.28 10.68
C PRO A 86 -7.12 -15.94 10.76
N SER A 87 -7.06 -15.24 9.63
CA SER A 87 -6.65 -13.83 9.56
C SER A 87 -7.61 -12.96 10.37
N ARG A 88 -7.12 -11.80 10.85
CA ARG A 88 -7.98 -10.77 11.46
C ARG A 88 -9.14 -10.36 10.55
N TYR A 89 -8.94 -10.43 9.23
CA TYR A 89 -9.92 -10.10 8.21
C TYR A 89 -10.31 -11.35 7.43
N PRO A 90 -11.61 -11.56 7.14
CA PRO A 90 -12.04 -12.72 6.37
C PRO A 90 -11.59 -12.61 4.92
N GLU A 91 -11.20 -13.75 4.33
CA GLU A 91 -10.74 -13.85 2.93
C GLU A 91 -11.78 -13.41 1.90
N SER A 92 -13.07 -13.64 2.22
CA SER A 92 -14.16 -13.16 1.38
C SER A 92 -15.22 -12.43 2.20
N VAL A 93 -15.68 -11.32 1.64
CA VAL A 93 -16.82 -10.58 2.16
C VAL A 93 -18.07 -11.11 1.48
N GLY A 94 -19.03 -11.61 2.26
CA GLY A 94 -20.30 -12.09 1.76
C GLY A 94 -21.04 -11.04 0.92
N PRO A 95 -21.92 -11.47 -0.02
CA PRO A 95 -22.50 -10.59 -1.03
C PRO A 95 -23.29 -9.42 -0.41
N LEU A 96 -24.04 -9.68 0.68
CA LEU A 96 -24.80 -8.65 1.40
C LEU A 96 -23.89 -7.60 2.04
N ARG A 97 -22.80 -8.01 2.69
CA ARG A 97 -21.86 -7.07 3.30
C ARG A 97 -21.13 -6.26 2.21
N ARG A 98 -20.82 -6.88 1.07
CA ARG A 98 -20.23 -6.20 -0.09
C ARG A 98 -21.15 -5.12 -0.67
N THR A 99 -22.46 -5.39 -0.78
CA THR A 99 -23.42 -4.37 -1.27
C THR A 99 -23.58 -3.23 -0.27
N LEU A 100 -23.67 -3.51 1.03
CA LEU A 100 -23.73 -2.49 2.08
C LEU A 100 -22.50 -1.58 2.09
N LEU A 101 -21.29 -2.14 1.93
CA LEU A 101 -20.05 -1.36 1.83
C LEU A 101 -20.05 -0.44 0.60
N ARG A 102 -20.58 -0.90 -0.54
CA ARG A 102 -20.72 -0.06 -1.75
C ARG A 102 -21.69 1.09 -1.53
N LEU A 103 -22.80 0.86 -0.84
CA LEU A 103 -23.78 1.91 -0.51
C LEU A 103 -23.18 2.95 0.45
N ASP A 104 -22.47 2.50 1.48
CA ASP A 104 -21.76 3.40 2.40
C ASP A 104 -20.71 4.25 1.68
N ALA A 105 -19.91 3.64 0.80
CA ALA A 105 -18.91 4.35 -0.01
C ALA A 105 -19.57 5.42 -0.90
N ARG A 106 -20.69 5.10 -1.55
CA ARG A 106 -21.46 6.07 -2.36
C ARG A 106 -21.99 7.23 -1.52
N ARG A 107 -22.53 6.94 -0.33
CA ARG A 107 -23.00 7.96 0.61
C ARG A 107 -21.86 8.90 1.03
N LYS A 108 -20.71 8.35 1.41
CA LYS A 108 -19.52 9.14 1.78
C LYS A 108 -19.02 10.00 0.64
N LEU A 109 -18.96 9.46 -0.58
CA LEU A 109 -18.59 10.23 -1.77
C LEU A 109 -19.56 11.37 -2.03
N TRP A 110 -20.86 11.12 -1.92
CA TRP A 110 -21.88 12.15 -2.10
C TRP A 110 -21.73 13.28 -1.06
N LEU A 111 -21.52 12.93 0.22
CA LEU A 111 -21.26 13.90 1.28
C LEU A 111 -19.99 14.72 0.99
N TYR A 112 -18.90 14.07 0.60
CA TYR A 112 -17.65 14.73 0.22
C TYR A 112 -17.85 15.71 -0.95
N LEU A 113 -18.50 15.28 -2.03
CA LEU A 113 -18.75 16.12 -3.20
C LEU A 113 -19.66 17.31 -2.86
N ARG A 114 -20.66 17.10 -2.00
CA ARG A 114 -21.54 18.18 -1.52
C ARG A 114 -20.76 19.20 -0.69
N ALA A 115 -19.95 18.74 0.27
CA ALA A 115 -19.10 19.62 1.09
C ALA A 115 -18.09 20.40 0.24
N ARG A 116 -17.44 19.72 -0.72
CA ARG A 116 -16.49 20.35 -1.64
C ARG A 116 -17.15 21.40 -2.54
N ARG A 117 -18.37 21.16 -3.04
CA ARG A 117 -19.15 22.16 -3.80
C ARG A 117 -19.50 23.37 -2.94
N ALA A 118 -19.91 23.16 -1.70
CA ALA A 118 -20.22 24.25 -0.77
C ALA A 118 -18.97 25.11 -0.47
N ALA A 119 -17.82 24.48 -0.23
CA ALA A 119 -16.56 25.17 0.00
C ALA A 119 -16.10 25.99 -1.23
N ALA A 120 -16.25 25.45 -2.45
CA ALA A 120 -15.94 26.17 -3.68
C ALA A 120 -16.88 27.37 -3.91
N GLY A 121 -18.17 27.23 -3.60
CA GLY A 121 -19.14 28.34 -3.66
C GLY A 121 -18.84 29.46 -2.66
N ALA A 122 -18.39 29.12 -1.45
CA ALA A 122 -18.01 30.09 -0.43
C ALA A 122 -16.75 30.89 -0.80
N GLN A 123 -15.76 30.25 -1.42
CA GLN A 123 -14.55 30.93 -1.92
C GLN A 123 -14.85 31.89 -3.08
N ALA A 124 -15.84 31.59 -3.92
CA ALA A 124 -16.28 32.48 -5.00
C ALA A 124 -17.10 33.69 -4.53
N ALA A 125 -17.68 33.64 -3.33
CA ALA A 125 -18.55 34.67 -2.77
C ALA A 125 -17.84 35.68 -1.84
N THR A 126 -16.51 35.59 -1.70
CA THR A 126 -15.71 36.55 -0.92
C THR A 126 -15.23 37.66 -1.86
N PRO A 127 -15.85 38.86 -1.89
CA PRO A 127 -15.33 39.97 -2.67
C PRO A 127 -13.98 40.45 -2.09
N ARG A 128 -13.06 40.83 -2.98
CA ARG A 128 -11.77 41.45 -2.65
C ARG A 128 -11.96 42.88 -2.16
#